data_AF-T0XWD8-F1
#
_entry.id   AF-T0XWD8-F1
#
_cell.length_a   1.000
_cell.length_b   1.000
_cell.length_c   1.000
_cell.angle_alpha   90.00
_cell.angle_beta   90.00
_cell.angle_gamma   90.00
#
_symmetry.space_group_name_H-M   'P 1'
#
loop_
_entity.id
_entity.type
_entity.pdbx_description
1 polymer ?
#
loop_
_entity_poly.entity_id
_entity_poly.type
_entity_poly.pdbx_seq_one_letter_code
_entity_poly.pdbx_strand_id
1 'polypeptide(L)'
;MDRDDTSSAGQEDIGGEGPWTPETCSREALFEVARLVTVLETERDLLVSGDWEKLDPVLEEKSRRSRRLGELLSGLSPESFGEGQGEAPTLRSALVHLSELATVNHVLARESALIVEQVVREIALDAEGGGTYGASGEVGTARPSPAMVSTRG
;
A
#
# COMPACT_ATOMS: atom_id res chain seq x y z
N MET A 1 18.32 24.07 -66.20
CA MET A 1 17.85 25.29 -65.54
C MET A 1 16.41 25.46 -65.99
N ASP A 2 15.38 25.24 -65.19
CA ASP A 2 15.30 25.07 -63.73
C ASP A 2 14.10 24.16 -63.41
N ARG A 3 14.30 23.27 -62.43
CA ARG A 3 13.25 22.50 -61.77
C ARG A 3 13.21 23.01 -60.34
N ASP A 4 12.16 23.75 -60.02
CA ASP A 4 11.64 24.12 -58.70
C ASP A 4 10.18 24.49 -59.01
N ASP A 5 9.13 24.04 -58.33
CA ASP A 5 8.94 23.96 -56.90
C ASP A 5 8.00 22.81 -56.50
N THR A 6 8.55 21.98 -55.61
CA THR A 6 7.97 21.49 -54.37
C THR A 6 6.44 21.28 -54.29
N SER A 7 6.11 19.99 -54.25
CA SER A 7 4.94 19.44 -53.57
C SER A 7 4.72 20.08 -52.20
N SER A 8 3.64 20.87 -52.07
CA SER A 8 2.98 21.05 -50.78
C SER A 8 2.30 19.73 -50.42
N ALA A 9 3.07 18.85 -49.78
CA ALA A 9 2.51 17.78 -48.97
C ALA A 9 1.61 18.44 -47.92
N GLY A 10 0.31 18.19 -48.02
CA GLY A 10 -0.63 18.48 -46.95
C GLY A 10 -0.11 17.79 -45.70
N GLN A 11 0.35 18.61 -44.76
CA GLN A 11 0.73 18.19 -43.44
C GLN A 11 -0.55 17.70 -42.76
N GLU A 12 -0.75 16.39 -42.77
CA GLU A 12 -1.74 15.72 -41.95
C GLU A 12 -1.39 16.03 -40.49
N ASP A 13 -2.19 16.90 -39.89
CA ASP A 13 -2.17 17.24 -38.47
C ASP A 13 -2.69 16.02 -37.68
N ILE A 14 -1.85 15.00 -37.56
CA ILE A 14 -2.10 13.82 -36.72
C ILE A 14 -1.74 14.21 -35.28
N GLY A 15 -2.63 14.98 -34.66
CA GLY A 15 -2.50 15.46 -33.29
C GLY A 15 -3.84 15.78 -32.66
N GLY A 16 -4.92 15.13 -33.10
CA GLY A 16 -6.23 15.25 -32.46
C GLY A 16 -6.22 14.54 -31.11
N GLU A 17 -5.96 15.27 -30.03
CA GLU A 17 -6.47 14.90 -28.70
C GLU A 17 -7.99 14.73 -28.85
N GLY A 18 -8.43 13.47 -28.91
CA GLY A 18 -9.85 13.15 -28.97
C GLY A 18 -10.58 13.82 -27.80
N PRO A 19 -11.86 14.19 -27.97
CA PRO A 19 -12.60 14.86 -26.92
C PRO A 19 -12.58 14.02 -25.64
N TRP A 20 -12.30 14.65 -24.50
CA TRP A 20 -12.41 14.03 -23.19
C TRP A 20 -13.86 13.56 -22.99
N THR A 21 -14.11 12.26 -23.18
CA THR A 21 -15.41 11.64 -22.94
C THR A 21 -15.39 10.87 -21.61
N PRO A 22 -16.57 10.61 -21.01
CA PRO A 22 -16.67 9.74 -19.85
C PRO A 22 -16.06 8.35 -20.07
N GLU A 23 -16.10 7.83 -21.31
CA GLU A 23 -15.50 6.55 -21.69
C GLU A 23 -13.97 6.60 -21.70
N THR A 24 -13.36 7.65 -22.27
CA THR A 24 -11.89 7.80 -22.23
C THR A 24 -11.39 8.02 -20.81
N CYS A 25 -12.14 8.78 -20.00
CA CYS A 25 -11.84 9.00 -18.59
C CYS A 25 -11.95 7.71 -17.76
N SER A 26 -12.99 6.90 -18.00
CA SER A 26 -13.17 5.59 -17.33
C SER A 26 -12.04 4.63 -17.66
N ARG A 27 -11.60 4.60 -18.92
CA ARG A 27 -10.48 3.76 -19.37
C ARG A 27 -9.16 4.18 -18.74
N GLU A 28 -8.91 5.48 -18.69
CA GLU A 28 -7.72 6.02 -18.05
C GLU A 28 -7.73 5.77 -16.54
N ALA A 29 -8.89 5.88 -15.89
CA ALA A 29 -9.06 5.54 -14.48
C ALA A 29 -8.76 4.05 -14.23
N LEU A 30 -9.26 3.13 -15.07
CA LEU A 30 -8.93 1.70 -14.98
C LEU A 30 -7.42 1.44 -15.09
N PHE A 31 -6.74 2.16 -15.98
CA PHE A 31 -5.30 2.03 -16.14
C PHE A 31 -4.51 2.54 -14.93
N GLU A 32 -4.93 3.66 -14.35
CA GLU A 32 -4.33 4.16 -13.10
C GLU A 32 -4.64 3.26 -11.90
N VAL A 33 -5.82 2.62 -11.85
CA VAL A 33 -6.12 1.59 -10.84
C VAL A 33 -5.17 0.39 -10.97
N ALA A 34 -4.97 -0.14 -12.18
CA ALA A 34 -4.04 -1.26 -12.40
C ALA A 34 -2.61 -0.92 -11.95
N ARG A 35 -2.14 0.29 -12.25
CA ARG A 35 -0.83 0.78 -11.77
C ARG A 35 -0.77 0.89 -10.25
N LEU A 36 -1.82 1.42 -9.62
CA LEU A 36 -1.91 1.51 -8.17
C LEU A 36 -1.92 0.15 -7.50
N VAL A 37 -2.57 -0.85 -8.09
CA VAL A 37 -2.52 -2.24 -7.59
C VAL A 37 -1.08 -2.73 -7.51
N THR A 38 -0.29 -2.59 -8.59
CA THR A 38 1.13 -2.99 -8.58
C THR A 38 1.94 -2.24 -7.53
N VAL A 39 1.69 -0.93 -7.36
CA VAL A 39 2.36 -0.11 -6.34
C VAL A 39 2.04 -0.60 -4.93
N LEU A 40 0.77 -0.89 -4.65
CA LEU A 40 0.34 -1.39 -3.35
C LEU A 40 0.77 -2.84 -3.10
N GLU A 41 0.86 -3.69 -4.12
CA GLU A 41 1.44 -5.03 -3.99
C GLU A 41 2.93 -4.93 -3.64
N THR A 42 3.65 -4.02 -4.29
CA THR A 42 5.06 -3.76 -3.96
C THR A 42 5.20 -3.22 -2.53
N GLU A 43 4.35 -2.28 -2.12
CA GLU A 43 4.29 -1.79 -0.73
C GLU A 43 4.08 -2.95 0.25
N ARG A 44 3.14 -3.85 -0.03
CA ARG A 44 2.88 -5.04 0.81
C ARG A 44 4.13 -5.90 0.95
N ASP A 45 4.80 -6.18 -0.15
CA ASP A 45 5.99 -7.03 -0.16
C ASP A 45 7.15 -6.38 0.62
N LEU A 46 7.30 -5.06 0.54
CA LEU A 46 8.27 -4.29 1.34
C LEU A 46 7.92 -4.29 2.83
N LEU A 47 6.63 -4.11 3.18
CA LEU A 47 6.16 -4.19 4.57
C LEU A 47 6.41 -5.57 5.18
N VAL A 48 6.21 -6.64 4.42
CA VAL A 48 6.44 -8.02 4.88
C VAL A 48 7.93 -8.36 4.97
N SER A 49 8.73 -7.90 4.01
CA SER A 49 10.18 -8.17 3.99
C SER A 49 10.98 -7.27 4.94
N GLY A 50 10.42 -6.14 5.37
CA GLY A 50 11.09 -5.17 6.23
C GLY A 50 12.15 -4.32 5.50
N ASP A 51 12.08 -4.22 4.17
CA ASP A 51 12.99 -3.40 3.36
C ASP A 51 12.50 -1.95 3.30
N TRP A 52 12.67 -1.24 4.43
CA TRP A 52 12.16 0.12 4.63
C TRP A 52 12.84 1.17 3.73
N GLU A 53 14.07 0.94 3.30
CA GLU A 53 14.83 1.88 2.45
C GLU A 53 14.17 2.09 1.08
N LYS A 54 13.43 1.09 0.60
CA LYS A 54 12.71 1.15 -0.68
C LYS A 54 11.26 1.61 -0.53
N LEU A 55 10.79 1.86 0.69
CA LEU A 55 9.38 2.20 0.93
C LEU A 55 9.05 3.63 0.50
N ASP A 56 9.95 4.59 0.75
CA ASP A 56 9.76 6.01 0.40
C ASP A 56 9.40 6.24 -1.07
N PRO A 57 10.14 5.72 -2.08
CA PRO A 57 9.77 5.92 -3.48
C PRO A 57 8.43 5.25 -3.85
N VAL A 58 8.06 4.16 -3.18
CA VAL A 58 6.77 3.50 -3.37
C VAL A 58 5.63 4.34 -2.82
N LEU A 59 5.81 4.98 -1.66
CA LEU A 59 4.84 5.89 -1.06
C LEU A 59 4.64 7.16 -1.88
N GLU A 60 5.71 7.73 -2.43
CA GLU A 60 5.64 8.86 -3.36
C GLU A 60 4.84 8.50 -4.62
N GLU A 61 5.12 7.33 -5.20
CA GLU A 61 4.39 6.85 -6.38
C GLU A 61 2.90 6.62 -6.08
N LYS A 62 2.61 5.97 -4.94
CA LYS A 62 1.25 5.76 -4.44
C LYS A 62 0.50 7.08 -4.31
N SER A 63 1.12 8.10 -3.72
CA SER A 63 0.52 9.42 -3.53
C SER A 63 0.23 10.11 -4.87
N ARG A 64 1.21 10.12 -5.79
CA ARG A 64 1.07 10.70 -7.13
C ARG A 64 -0.07 10.05 -7.91
N ARG A 65 -0.11 8.71 -7.91
CA ARG A 65 -1.12 7.94 -8.64
C ARG A 65 -2.51 8.06 -8.02
N SER A 66 -2.60 8.06 -6.68
CA SER A 66 -3.88 8.24 -5.98
C SER A 66 -4.48 9.62 -6.27
N ARG A 67 -3.65 10.67 -6.35
CA ARG A 67 -4.09 12.01 -6.74
C ARG A 67 -4.65 12.02 -8.16
N ARG A 68 -3.90 11.46 -9.13
CA ARG A 68 -4.34 11.36 -10.53
C ARG A 68 -5.64 10.56 -10.66
N LEU A 69 -5.75 9.42 -9.95
CA LEU A 69 -6.99 8.64 -9.94
C LEU A 69 -8.14 9.47 -9.34
N GLY A 70 -7.91 10.22 -8.26
CA GLY A 70 -8.91 11.11 -7.69
C GLY A 70 -9.39 12.19 -8.66
N GLU A 71 -8.47 12.80 -9.41
CA GLU A 71 -8.79 13.76 -10.47
C GLU A 71 -9.67 13.12 -11.56
N LEU A 72 -9.28 11.95 -12.07
CA LEU A 72 -10.05 11.20 -13.07
C LEU A 72 -11.46 10.84 -12.56
N LEU A 73 -11.54 10.31 -11.32
CA LEU A 73 -12.82 9.94 -10.72
C LEU A 73 -13.72 11.15 -10.46
N SER A 74 -13.17 12.31 -10.12
CA SER A 74 -13.95 13.55 -9.97
C SER A 74 -14.51 14.07 -11.30
N GLY A 75 -13.86 13.72 -12.41
CA GLY A 75 -14.35 14.00 -13.77
C GLY A 75 -15.45 13.05 -14.23
N LEU A 76 -15.70 11.95 -13.50
CA LEU A 76 -16.80 11.02 -13.80
C LEU A 76 -18.05 11.42 -13.00
N SER A 77 -19.15 11.67 -13.71
CA SER A 77 -20.44 11.88 -13.05
C SER A 77 -20.86 10.62 -12.28
N PRO A 78 -21.47 10.74 -11.09
CA PRO A 78 -22.06 9.61 -10.37
C PRO A 78 -23.06 8.81 -11.22
N GLU A 79 -23.71 9.48 -12.17
CA GLU A 79 -24.67 8.88 -13.12
C GLU A 79 -23.99 7.91 -14.09
N SER A 80 -22.71 8.16 -14.44
CA SER A 80 -21.88 7.29 -15.28
C SER A 80 -21.60 5.93 -14.65
N PHE A 81 -21.82 5.78 -13.33
CA PHE A 81 -21.68 4.52 -12.61
C PHE A 81 -23.00 3.73 -12.49
N GLY A 82 -24.15 4.34 -12.81
CA GLY A 82 -25.49 3.79 -12.60
C GLY A 82 -26.07 3.04 -13.79
N GLU A 83 -25.73 3.43 -15.02
CA GLU A 83 -26.22 2.77 -16.23
C GLU A 83 -25.29 1.61 -16.61
N GLY A 84 -25.78 0.38 -16.45
CA GLY A 84 -25.03 -0.87 -16.61
C GLY A 84 -24.56 -1.22 -18.02
N GLN A 85 -24.19 -0.24 -18.84
CA GLN A 85 -23.54 -0.43 -20.13
C GLN A 85 -22.17 0.29 -20.14
N GLY A 86 -21.08 -0.48 -20.24
CA GLY A 86 -19.72 0.07 -20.39
C GLY A 86 -18.69 -0.41 -19.35
N GLU A 87 -17.60 0.34 -19.20
CA GLU A 87 -16.45 0.06 -18.31
C GLU A 87 -16.74 0.35 -16.81
N ALA A 88 -17.87 0.97 -16.50
CA ALA A 88 -18.29 1.38 -15.14
C ALA A 88 -18.37 0.25 -14.07
N PRO A 89 -19.00 -0.92 -14.32
CA PRO A 89 -19.00 -2.02 -13.35
C PRO A 89 -17.58 -2.58 -13.11
N THR A 90 -16.75 -2.63 -14.16
CA THR A 90 -15.35 -3.06 -14.08
C THR A 90 -14.53 -2.09 -13.24
N LEU A 91 -14.68 -0.78 -13.45
CA LEU A 91 -14.03 0.26 -12.66
C LEU A 91 -14.43 0.18 -11.19
N ARG A 92 -15.72 -0.03 -10.90
CA ARG A 92 -16.18 -0.21 -9.52
C ARG A 92 -15.54 -1.43 -8.86
N SER A 93 -15.51 -2.57 -9.53
CA SER A 93 -14.85 -3.78 -9.01
C SER A 93 -13.36 -3.56 -8.76
N ALA A 94 -12.69 -2.86 -9.68
CA ALA A 94 -11.27 -2.55 -9.57
C ALA A 94 -10.98 -1.60 -8.39
N LEU A 95 -11.83 -0.59 -8.16
CA LEU A 95 -11.73 0.32 -7.01
C LEU A 95 -11.99 -0.40 -5.68
N VAL A 96 -12.94 -1.33 -5.63
CA VAL A 96 -13.17 -2.17 -4.45
C VAL A 96 -11.92 -2.99 -4.14
N HIS A 97 -11.38 -3.70 -5.13
CA HIS A 97 -10.15 -4.46 -4.96
C HIS A 97 -8.97 -3.60 -4.48
N LEU A 98 -8.82 -2.40 -5.06
CA LEU A 98 -7.81 -1.44 -4.64
C LEU A 98 -7.99 -1.03 -3.17
N SER A 99 -9.23 -0.81 -2.73
CA SER A 99 -9.55 -0.46 -1.34
C SER A 99 -9.25 -1.59 -0.35
N GLU A 100 -9.54 -2.85 -0.73
CA GLU A 100 -9.22 -4.03 0.08
C GLU A 100 -7.72 -4.15 0.28
N LEU A 101 -6.96 -4.02 -0.80
CA LEU A 101 -5.51 -4.16 -0.77
C LEU A 101 -4.85 -3.02 0.02
N ALA A 102 -5.32 -1.78 -0.14
CA ALA A 102 -4.89 -0.66 0.68
C ALA A 102 -5.18 -0.87 2.18
N THR A 103 -6.34 -1.46 2.50
CA THR A 103 -6.73 -1.78 3.88
C THR A 103 -5.79 -2.82 4.49
N VAL A 104 -5.45 -3.87 3.74
CA VAL A 104 -4.49 -4.90 4.19
C VAL A 104 -3.14 -4.27 4.49
N ASN A 105 -2.60 -3.44 3.59
CA ASN A 105 -1.32 -2.77 3.80
C ASN A 105 -1.34 -1.87 5.05
N HIS A 106 -2.44 -1.14 5.25
CA HIS A 106 -2.61 -0.32 6.44
C HIS A 106 -2.60 -1.15 7.74
N VAL A 107 -3.31 -2.29 7.75
CA VAL A 107 -3.30 -3.21 8.90
C VAL A 107 -1.89 -3.73 9.16
N LEU A 108 -1.17 -4.17 8.13
CA LEU A 108 0.21 -4.66 8.27
C LEU A 108 1.14 -3.60 8.85
N ALA A 109 1.08 -2.37 8.34
CA ALA A 109 1.89 -1.27 8.86
C ALA A 109 1.55 -0.94 10.32
N ARG A 110 0.26 -0.93 10.67
CA ARG A 110 -0.22 -0.67 12.03
C ARG A 110 0.23 -1.74 13.02
N GLU A 111 0.06 -3.01 12.69
CA GLU A 111 0.50 -4.12 13.55
C GLU A 111 2.01 -4.10 13.74
N SER A 112 2.78 -3.83 12.68
CA SER A 112 4.24 -3.69 12.76
C SER A 112 4.64 -2.57 13.72
N ALA A 113 3.98 -1.41 13.65
CA ALA A 113 4.24 -0.30 14.55
C ALA A 113 3.93 -0.64 16.02
N LEU A 114 2.82 -1.33 16.29
CA LEU A 114 2.44 -1.76 17.65
C LEU A 114 3.44 -2.75 18.24
N ILE A 115 3.95 -3.69 17.43
CA ILE A 115 4.98 -4.64 17.85
C ILE A 115 6.28 -3.89 18.19
N VAL A 116 6.72 -2.98 17.33
CA VAL A 116 7.94 -2.19 17.58
C VAL A 116 7.79 -1.33 18.84
N GLU A 117 6.65 -0.67 19.02
CA GLU A 117 6.36 0.12 20.23
C GLU A 117 6.43 -0.75 21.49
N GLN A 118 5.86 -1.95 21.46
CA GLN A 118 5.90 -2.89 22.57
C GLN A 118 7.34 -3.33 22.90
N VAL A 119 8.13 -3.65 21.88
CA VAL A 119 9.54 -4.05 22.05
C VAL A 119 10.36 -2.90 22.64
N VAL A 120 10.18 -1.67 22.16
CA VAL A 120 10.87 -0.49 22.70
C VAL A 120 10.51 -0.26 24.17
N ARG A 121 9.23 -0.43 24.55
CA ARG A 121 8.81 -0.34 25.95
C ARG A 121 9.48 -1.40 26.84
N GLU A 122 9.56 -2.64 26.38
CA GLU A 122 10.21 -3.72 27.14
C GLU A 122 11.70 -3.44 27.35
N ILE A 123 12.40 -2.99 26.30
CA ILE A 123 13.82 -2.59 26.40
C ILE A 123 14.01 -1.42 27.38
N ALA A 124 13.11 -0.43 27.35
CA ALA A 124 13.17 0.71 28.27
C ALA A 124 12.96 0.29 29.73
N LEU A 125 11.99 -0.61 30.00
CA LEU A 125 11.74 -1.14 31.34
C LEU A 125 12.92 -1.96 31.88
N ASP A 126 13.59 -2.75 31.02
CA ASP A 126 14.80 -3.47 31.39
C ASP A 126 15.99 -2.52 31.68
N ALA A 127 16.10 -1.43 30.93
CA ALA A 127 17.10 -0.39 31.15
C ALA A 127 16.86 0.41 32.45
N GLU A 128 15.60 0.59 32.86
CA GLU A 128 15.21 1.26 34.11
C GLU A 128 15.21 0.31 35.33
N GLY A 129 15.15 -1.01 35.11
CA GLY A 129 15.12 -2.05 36.16
C GLY A 129 16.46 -2.74 36.47
N GLY A 130 17.52 -2.40 35.74
CA GLY A 130 18.86 -3.00 35.86
C GLY A 130 19.71 -2.49 37.03
N GLY A 131 19.21 -2.57 38.27
CA GLY A 131 20.06 -2.43 39.44
C GLY A 131 19.38 -2.01 40.74
N THR A 132 18.71 -2.95 41.42
CA THR A 132 18.74 -3.09 42.90
C THR A 132 18.07 -4.40 43.35
N TYR A 133 18.72 -5.53 43.11
CA TYR A 133 18.73 -6.59 44.14
C TYR A 133 20.08 -6.47 44.85
N GLY A 134 20.04 -5.91 46.05
CA GLY A 134 21.20 -5.56 46.84
C GLY A 134 22.01 -6.77 47.32
N ALA A 135 23.33 -6.56 47.31
CA ALA A 135 24.36 -6.98 48.25
C ALA A 135 24.03 -8.02 49.35
N SER A 136 24.89 -9.05 49.41
CA SER A 136 25.52 -9.56 50.64
C SER A 136 24.61 -9.99 51.80
N GLY A 137 24.22 -11.27 51.81
CA GLY A 137 23.61 -11.93 52.97
C GLY A 137 23.45 -13.43 52.74
N GLU A 138 24.01 -14.20 53.66
CA GLU A 138 24.17 -15.65 53.72
C GLU A 138 22.87 -16.51 53.66
N VAL A 139 23.04 -17.77 53.22
CA VAL A 139 22.23 -18.99 53.47
C VAL A 139 20.79 -19.10 52.90
N GLY A 140 20.53 -20.16 52.12
CA GLY A 140 19.17 -20.71 52.01
C GLY A 140 18.90 -21.62 50.82
N THR A 141 19.18 -22.92 50.96
CA THR A 141 18.65 -24.00 50.11
C THR A 141 17.12 -24.00 50.07
N ALA A 142 16.52 -24.12 48.88
CA ALA A 142 15.44 -25.07 48.53
C ALA A 142 14.57 -24.54 47.37
N ARG A 143 14.74 -25.17 46.21
CA ARG A 143 13.75 -25.15 45.13
C ARG A 143 12.82 -26.35 45.39
N PRO A 144 11.54 -26.20 45.78
CA PRO A 144 10.65 -27.34 45.78
C PRO A 144 10.37 -27.70 44.32
N SER A 145 10.86 -28.88 43.92
CA SER A 145 10.57 -29.49 42.63
C SER A 145 9.08 -29.82 42.53
N PRO A 146 8.45 -29.70 41.35
CA PRO A 146 7.05 -30.08 41.19
C PRO A 146 6.89 -31.60 41.37
N ALA A 147 5.95 -32.00 42.23
CA ALA A 147 5.66 -33.41 42.49
C ALA A 147 4.95 -34.06 41.28
N MET A 148 5.53 -35.15 40.76
CA MET A 148 4.84 -36.03 39.82
C MET A 148 3.86 -36.93 40.60
N VAL A 149 2.55 -36.75 40.33
CA VAL A 149 1.49 -37.63 40.84
C VAL A 149 1.45 -38.89 39.97
N SER A 150 1.85 -40.02 40.55
CA SER A 150 1.72 -41.35 39.98
C SER A 150 0.34 -41.93 40.30
N THR A 151 -0.55 -42.08 39.33
CA THR A 151 -1.79 -42.85 39.48
C THR A 151 -1.53 -44.31 39.14
N ARG A 152 -1.36 -45.14 40.17
CA ARG A 152 -1.53 -46.60 40.07
C ARG A 152 -2.46 -47.05 41.20
N GLY A 153 -3.67 -47.40 40.79
CA GLY A 153 -4.69 -48.13 41.52
C GLY A 153 -5.51 -48.87 40.48
#